data_AF-A0A367JHT5-F1
#
_entry.id   AF-A0A367JHT5-F1
#
_cell.length_a   1.000
_cell.length_b   1.000
_cell.length_c   1.000
_cell.angle_alpha   90.00
_cell.angle_beta   90.00
_cell.angle_gamma   90.00
#
_symmetry.space_group_name_H-M   'P 1'
#
loop_
_entity.id
_entity.type
_entity.pdbx_description
1 polymer ?
#
loop_
_entity_poly.entity_id
_entity_poly.type
_entity_poly.pdbx_seq_one_letter_code
_entity_poly.pdbx_strand_id
1 'polypeptide(L)'
;MADTTEVKKPVTEPVLDISDSNVQSKYKEAGRIADEVLDKVIKLCVAGAKIIDICTAGDKAILEATSLVYNKKGKKKISKGIGFPTTVSVNNCVAHFSPLPSDPESEATLKEGDVAKIQLGVQFD
;
A
#
# COMPACT_ATOMS: atom_id res chain seq x y z
N MET A 1 17.60 -49.88 24.08
CA MET A 1 16.94 -48.57 24.12
C MET A 1 16.96 -48.05 22.69
N ALA A 2 15.81 -48.03 22.03
CA ALA A 2 15.72 -47.69 20.61
C ALA A 2 15.93 -46.19 20.43
N ASP A 3 16.92 -45.85 19.62
CA ASP A 3 17.24 -44.51 19.14
C ASP A 3 16.14 -44.06 18.17
N THR A 4 15.19 -43.26 18.65
CA THR A 4 14.21 -42.59 17.79
C THR A 4 14.85 -41.36 17.18
N THR A 5 15.50 -41.55 16.05
CA THR A 5 15.89 -40.46 15.16
C THR A 5 14.63 -39.81 14.59
N GLU A 6 14.26 -38.65 15.14
CA GLU A 6 13.26 -37.78 14.55
C GLU A 6 13.74 -37.36 13.15
N VAL A 7 13.10 -37.92 12.12
CA VAL A 7 13.28 -37.48 10.74
C VAL A 7 12.74 -36.06 10.64
N LYS A 8 13.66 -35.08 10.69
CA LYS A 8 13.39 -33.69 10.34
C LYS A 8 12.84 -33.67 8.93
N LYS A 9 11.52 -33.42 8.78
CA LYS A 9 10.89 -33.19 7.47
C LYS A 9 11.72 -32.13 6.74
N PRO A 10 12.05 -32.32 5.44
CA PRO A 10 12.78 -31.33 4.68
C PRO A 10 11.98 -30.03 4.76
N VAL A 11 12.64 -28.97 5.21
CA VAL A 11 12.08 -27.62 5.15
C VAL A 11 12.11 -27.24 3.68
N THR A 12 11.04 -27.57 2.97
CA THR A 12 10.82 -27.04 1.62
C THR A 12 10.82 -25.52 1.76
N GLU A 13 11.75 -24.86 1.07
CA GLU A 13 11.79 -23.40 1.05
C GLU A 13 10.40 -22.88 0.65
N PRO A 14 9.88 -21.85 1.34
CA PRO A 14 8.59 -21.29 0.97
C PRO A 14 8.69 -20.76 -0.46
N VAL A 15 7.79 -21.20 -1.33
CA VAL A 15 7.67 -20.66 -2.69
C VAL A 15 7.09 -19.25 -2.56
N LEU A 16 7.85 -18.24 -2.99
CA LEU A 16 7.50 -16.82 -2.86
C LEU A 16 7.08 -16.18 -4.20
N ASP A 17 7.06 -16.96 -5.26
CA ASP A 17 6.65 -16.50 -6.59
C ASP A 17 5.17 -16.80 -6.89
N ILE A 18 4.71 -16.33 -8.05
CA ILE A 18 3.32 -16.45 -8.48
C ILE A 18 2.88 -17.88 -8.82
N SER A 19 3.75 -18.89 -8.73
CA SER A 19 3.31 -20.29 -8.86
C SER A 19 2.49 -20.75 -7.66
N ASP A 20 2.62 -20.12 -6.49
CA ASP A 20 1.75 -20.36 -5.33
C ASP A 20 0.47 -19.51 -5.38
N SER A 21 -0.68 -20.18 -5.37
CA SER A 21 -2.01 -19.58 -5.23
C SER A 21 -2.17 -18.65 -4.01
N ASN A 22 -1.44 -18.88 -2.92
CA ASN A 22 -1.44 -18.01 -1.75
C ASN A 22 -0.77 -16.67 -2.07
N VAL A 23 0.35 -16.68 -2.79
CA VAL A 23 1.05 -15.48 -3.26
C VAL A 23 0.14 -14.71 -4.22
N GLN A 24 -0.49 -15.39 -5.19
CA GLN A 24 -1.45 -14.75 -6.09
C GLN A 24 -2.62 -14.09 -5.33
N SER A 25 -3.10 -14.74 -4.26
CA SER A 25 -4.20 -14.19 -3.44
C SER A 25 -3.79 -12.91 -2.73
N LYS A 26 -2.55 -12.82 -2.24
CA LYS A 26 -2.00 -11.58 -1.64
C LYS A 26 -1.91 -10.44 -2.66
N TYR A 27 -1.41 -10.72 -3.88
CA TYR A 27 -1.35 -9.73 -4.95
C TYR A 27 -2.74 -9.22 -5.36
N LYS A 28 -3.71 -10.11 -5.53
CA LYS A 28 -5.09 -9.72 -5.87
C LYS A 28 -5.72 -8.85 -4.79
N GLU A 29 -5.50 -9.20 -3.53
CA GLU A 29 -6.03 -8.43 -2.41
C GLU A 29 -5.34 -7.08 -2.25
N ALA A 30 -4.01 -6.99 -2.47
CA ALA A 30 -3.29 -5.73 -2.53
C ALA A 30 -3.82 -4.83 -3.66
N GLY A 31 -4.01 -5.39 -4.86
CA GLY A 31 -4.57 -4.67 -6.00
C GLY A 31 -5.98 -4.14 -5.73
N ARG A 32 -6.86 -4.97 -5.18
CA ARG A 32 -8.23 -4.56 -4.79
C ARG A 32 -8.21 -3.38 -3.82
N ILE A 33 -7.38 -3.43 -2.77
CA ILE A 33 -7.27 -2.33 -1.81
C ILE A 33 -6.68 -1.08 -2.48
N ALA A 34 -5.68 -1.23 -3.34
CA ALA A 34 -5.10 -0.10 -4.06
C ALA A 34 -6.14 0.61 -4.94
N ASP A 35 -6.97 -0.15 -5.67
CA ASP A 35 -8.06 0.40 -6.50
C ASP A 35 -9.10 1.14 -5.64
N GLU A 36 -9.53 0.54 -4.53
CA GLU A 36 -10.50 1.16 -3.61
C GLU A 36 -9.97 2.46 -2.97
N VAL A 37 -8.68 2.50 -2.64
CA VAL A 37 -8.04 3.71 -2.11
C VAL A 37 -7.86 4.74 -3.21
N LEU A 38 -7.46 4.34 -4.41
CA LEU A 38 -7.30 5.25 -5.55
C LEU A 38 -8.61 5.97 -5.85
N ASP A 39 -9.74 5.26 -5.88
CA ASP A 39 -11.06 5.87 -6.06
C ASP A 39 -11.41 6.89 -4.97
N LYS A 40 -10.99 6.65 -3.72
CA LYS A 40 -11.16 7.60 -2.62
C LYS A 40 -10.29 8.83 -2.82
N VAL A 41 -9.01 8.64 -3.16
CA VAL A 41 -8.05 9.73 -3.37
C VAL A 41 -8.49 10.62 -4.54
N ILE A 42 -8.95 10.04 -5.66
CA ILE A 42 -9.49 10.79 -6.80
C ILE A 42 -10.65 11.70 -6.36
N LYS A 43 -11.54 11.24 -5.48
CA LYS A 43 -12.67 12.04 -4.98
C LYS A 43 -12.23 13.19 -4.05
N LEU A 44 -11.05 13.11 -3.44
CA LEU A 44 -10.47 14.18 -2.63
C LEU A 44 -9.74 15.23 -3.47
N CYS A 45 -9.40 14.90 -4.73
CA CYS A 45 -8.74 15.81 -5.66
C CYS A 45 -9.72 16.87 -6.21
N VAL A 46 -10.05 17.85 -5.38
CA VAL A 46 -10.88 19.02 -5.73
C VAL A 46 -10.04 20.31 -5.72
N ALA A 47 -10.48 21.32 -6.47
CA ALA A 47 -9.82 22.62 -6.47
C ALA A 47 -9.76 23.21 -5.06
N GLY A 48 -8.59 23.73 -4.68
CA GLY A 48 -8.30 24.26 -3.34
C GLY A 48 -7.91 23.21 -2.30
N ALA A 49 -8.04 21.91 -2.58
CA ALA A 49 -7.59 20.87 -1.65
C ALA A 49 -6.07 20.89 -1.53
N LYS A 50 -5.56 20.82 -0.29
CA LYS A 50 -4.11 20.70 -0.06
C LYS A 50 -3.63 19.32 -0.44
N ILE A 51 -2.52 19.27 -1.18
CA ILE A 51 -1.96 18.00 -1.64
C ILE A 51 -1.52 17.12 -0.47
N ILE A 52 -0.94 17.72 0.58
CA ILE A 52 -0.53 16.99 1.80
C ILE A 52 -1.69 16.25 2.47
N ASP A 53 -2.87 16.87 2.53
CA ASP A 53 -4.06 16.28 3.14
C ASP A 53 -4.56 15.08 2.33
N ILE A 54 -4.50 15.19 1.00
CA ILE A 54 -4.85 14.11 0.08
C ILE A 54 -3.90 12.92 0.25
N CYS A 55 -2.59 13.15 0.29
CA CYS A 55 -1.59 12.09 0.49
C CYS A 55 -1.78 11.40 1.84
N THR A 56 -1.96 12.18 2.91
CA THR A 56 -2.19 11.66 4.27
C THR A 56 -3.46 10.82 4.35
N ALA A 57 -4.54 11.26 3.70
CA ALA A 57 -5.79 10.51 3.66
C ALA A 57 -5.66 9.18 2.89
N GLY A 58 -4.91 9.16 1.78
CA GLY A 58 -4.62 7.94 1.02
C GLY A 58 -3.85 6.92 1.87
N ASP A 59 -2.76 7.35 2.50
CA ASP A 59 -1.94 6.49 3.36
C ASP A 59 -2.72 5.93 4.53
N LYS A 60 -3.53 6.77 5.18
CA LYS A 60 -4.43 6.34 6.26
C LYS A 60 -5.41 5.28 5.76
N ALA A 61 -6.02 5.46 4.59
CA ALA A 61 -6.96 4.50 4.03
C ALA A 61 -6.30 3.14 3.72
N ILE A 62 -5.05 3.13 3.24
CA ILE A 62 -4.26 1.89 3.04
C ILE A 62 -4.01 1.19 4.37
N LEU A 63 -3.54 1.93 5.38
CA LEU A 63 -3.25 1.38 6.69
C LEU A 63 -4.51 0.79 7.35
N GLU A 64 -5.63 1.49 7.28
CA GLU A 64 -6.92 1.01 7.77
C GLU A 64 -7.37 -0.26 7.05
N ALA A 65 -7.38 -0.26 5.72
CA ALA A 65 -7.82 -1.42 4.94
C ALA A 65 -6.93 -2.65 5.17
N THR A 66 -5.62 -2.49 5.09
CA THR A 66 -4.66 -3.58 5.32
C THR A 66 -4.68 -4.07 6.77
N SER A 67 -5.00 -3.21 7.74
CA SER A 67 -5.11 -3.61 9.15
C SER A 67 -6.17 -4.68 9.38
N LEU A 68 -7.19 -4.79 8.53
CA LEU A 68 -8.31 -5.74 8.67
C LEU A 68 -8.06 -7.11 8.03
N VAL A 69 -7.08 -7.22 7.14
CA VAL A 69 -6.82 -8.44 6.35
C VAL A 69 -5.66 -9.24 6.94
N TYR A 70 -5.68 -10.58 6.81
CA TYR A 70 -4.61 -11.49 7.27
C TYR A 70 -4.30 -11.45 8.78
N ASN A 71 -5.29 -11.16 9.63
CA ASN A 71 -5.15 -11.15 11.11
C ASN A 71 -5.45 -12.48 11.82
N LYS A 72 -5.42 -13.61 11.10
CA LYS A 72 -5.84 -14.90 11.68
C LYS A 72 -4.94 -15.29 12.86
N LYS A 73 -5.53 -15.43 14.05
CA LYS A 73 -4.84 -15.91 15.26
C LYS A 73 -4.20 -17.27 15.01
N GLY A 74 -2.98 -17.47 15.48
CA GLY A 74 -2.23 -18.72 15.31
C GLY A 74 -1.50 -18.86 13.96
N LYS A 75 -1.62 -17.90 13.04
CA LYS A 75 -0.73 -17.79 11.87
C LYS A 75 0.41 -16.81 12.16
N LYS A 76 1.54 -16.99 11.47
CA LYS A 76 2.68 -16.07 11.52
C LYS A 76 2.20 -14.67 11.12
N LYS A 77 2.55 -13.67 11.93
CA LYS A 77 2.29 -12.26 11.59
C LYS A 77 3.07 -11.92 10.32
N ILE A 78 2.37 -11.39 9.33
CA ILE A 78 2.97 -10.98 8.06
C ILE A 78 3.21 -9.46 8.03
N SER A 79 4.17 -9.03 7.22
CA SER A 79 4.32 -7.63 6.84
C SER A 79 3.12 -7.22 5.99
N LYS A 80 2.58 -6.03 6.22
CA LYS A 80 1.46 -5.48 5.43
C LYS A 80 1.36 -3.98 5.62
N GLY A 81 0.86 -3.28 4.62
CA GLY A 81 0.63 -1.84 4.69
C GLY A 81 0.95 -1.14 3.38
N ILE A 82 1.57 0.03 3.50
CA ILE A 82 1.98 0.87 2.37
C ILE A 82 3.16 0.20 1.66
N GLY A 83 2.95 -0.13 0.39
CA GLY A 83 4.02 -0.57 -0.53
C GLY A 83 4.67 0.61 -1.26
N PHE A 84 3.90 1.66 -1.54
CA PHE A 84 4.38 2.93 -2.06
C PHE A 84 3.49 4.06 -1.48
N PRO A 85 4.06 5.14 -0.93
CA PRO A 85 3.27 6.21 -0.31
C PRO A 85 2.38 6.90 -1.34
N THR A 86 1.28 7.46 -0.87
CA THR A 86 0.39 8.25 -1.72
C THR A 86 1.09 9.52 -2.15
N THR A 87 1.14 9.75 -3.46
CA THR A 87 1.75 10.94 -4.06
C THR A 87 0.79 11.57 -5.05
N VAL A 88 0.82 12.90 -5.18
CA VAL A 88 0.01 13.65 -6.14
C VAL A 88 0.90 14.66 -6.87
N SER A 89 1.36 14.30 -8.07
CA SER A 89 2.25 15.13 -8.88
C SER A 89 1.47 15.93 -9.92
N VAL A 90 1.47 17.25 -9.80
CA VAL A 90 0.72 18.16 -10.69
C VAL A 90 1.56 18.64 -11.88
N ASN A 91 0.94 18.72 -13.06
CA ASN A 91 1.48 19.36 -14.26
C ASN A 91 2.92 18.90 -14.61
N ASN A 92 3.91 19.80 -14.50
CA ASN A 92 5.32 19.56 -14.82
C ASN A 92 6.04 18.67 -13.78
N CYS A 93 5.47 18.47 -12.60
CA CYS A 93 6.00 17.53 -11.63
C CYS A 93 5.82 16.11 -12.18
N VAL A 94 6.91 15.39 -12.39
CA VAL A 94 6.90 14.06 -13.03
C VAL A 94 6.28 13.01 -12.12
N ALA A 95 6.80 12.87 -10.89
CA ALA A 95 6.41 11.84 -9.95
C ALA A 95 6.83 12.19 -8.50
N HIS A 96 6.36 11.39 -7.54
CA HIS A 96 6.83 11.34 -6.15
C HIS A 96 6.60 12.61 -5.32
N PHE A 97 5.60 13.42 -5.66
CA PHE A 97 5.26 14.58 -4.85
C PHE A 97 4.38 14.17 -3.66
N SER A 98 5.01 14.04 -2.49
CA SER A 98 4.37 13.76 -1.20
C SER A 98 5.02 14.67 -0.14
N PRO A 99 4.58 15.94 -0.03
CA PRO A 99 5.22 16.93 0.84
C PRO A 99 5.06 16.57 2.32
N LEU A 100 6.08 16.92 3.12
CA LEU A 100 6.02 16.85 4.57
C LEU A 100 5.46 18.15 5.16
N PRO A 101 4.92 18.13 6.40
CA PRO A 101 4.43 19.35 7.05
C PRO A 101 5.51 20.43 7.26
N SER A 102 6.78 20.03 7.31
CA SER A 102 7.92 20.93 7.43
C SER A 102 8.33 21.58 6.11
N ASP A 103 7.85 21.07 4.99
CA ASP A 103 8.29 21.51 3.67
C ASP A 103 7.54 22.79 3.27
N PRO A 104 8.20 23.73 2.56
CA PRO A 104 7.53 24.90 1.98
C PRO A 104 6.34 24.53 1.10
N GLU A 105 6.40 23.37 0.46
CA GLU A 105 5.39 22.82 -0.45
C GLU A 105 4.16 22.22 0.28
N SER A 106 4.14 22.21 1.61
CA SER A 106 2.99 21.75 2.42
C SER A 106 1.71 22.56 2.16
N GLU A 107 1.85 23.82 1.72
CA GLU A 107 0.73 24.70 1.36
C GLU A 107 0.29 24.54 -0.11
N ALA A 108 0.89 23.62 -0.87
CA ALA A 108 0.50 23.39 -2.25
C ALA A 108 -0.93 22.84 -2.34
N THR A 109 -1.76 23.54 -3.13
CA THR A 109 -3.16 23.18 -3.38
C THR A 109 -3.38 22.84 -4.85
N LEU A 110 -4.37 21.98 -5.11
CA LEU A 110 -4.84 21.71 -6.46
C LEU A 110 -5.60 22.90 -7.03
N LYS A 111 -5.40 23.19 -8.32
CA LYS A 111 -6.12 24.23 -9.05
C LYS A 111 -7.03 23.61 -10.10
N GLU A 112 -8.08 24.34 -10.46
CA GLU A 112 -8.93 23.94 -11.57
C GLU A 112 -8.11 23.87 -12.87
N GLY A 113 -8.26 22.77 -13.60
CA GLY A 113 -7.50 22.50 -14.83
C GLY A 113 -6.14 21.82 -14.63
N ASP A 114 -5.70 21.56 -13.39
CA ASP A 114 -4.45 20.84 -13.14
C ASP A 114 -4.54 19.37 -13.59
N VAL A 115 -3.45 18.88 -14.19
CA VAL A 115 -3.26 17.45 -14.45
C VAL A 115 -2.56 16.80 -13.25
N ALA A 116 -3.35 16.19 -12.38
CA ALA A 116 -2.89 15.48 -11.20
C ALA A 116 -2.57 14.00 -11.50
N LYS A 117 -1.34 13.59 -11.19
CA LYS A 117 -0.87 12.20 -11.33
C LYS A 117 -0.78 11.57 -9.95
N ILE A 118 -1.64 10.59 -9.68
CA ILE A 118 -1.72 9.91 -8.38
C ILE A 118 -0.95 8.60 -8.46
N GLN A 119 -0.07 8.33 -7.50
CA GLN A 119 0.60 7.03 -7.34
C GLN A 119 0.50 6.60 -5.88
N LEU A 120 0.14 5.34 -5.66
CA LEU A 120 0.06 4.70 -4.35
C LEU A 120 0.26 3.20 -4.53
N GLY A 121 0.66 2.50 -3.47
CA GLY A 121 0.90 1.07 -3.51
C GLY A 121 0.60 0.38 -2.20
N VAL A 122 0.14 -0.85 -2.28
CA VAL A 122 -0.23 -1.70 -1.13
C VAL A 122 0.61 -2.97 -1.19
N GLN A 123 1.06 -3.45 -0.03
CA GLN A 123 1.83 -4.69 0.06
C GLN A 123 1.29 -5.62 1.15
N PHE A 124 1.45 -6.93 0.89
CA PHE A 124 1.23 -8.01 1.83
C PHE A 124 2.36 -9.04 1.66
N ASP A 125 3.17 -9.22 2.70
CA ASP A 125 4.24 -10.22 2.86
C ASP A 125 5.21 -10.36 1.67
#